data_AF-A0A9E3TJX3-F1
#
_entry.id   AF-A0A9E3TJX3-F1
#
_cell.length_a   1.000
_cell.length_b   1.000
_cell.length_c   1.000
_cell.angle_alpha   90.00
_cell.angle_beta   90.00
_cell.angle_gamma   90.00
#
_symmetry.space_group_name_H-M   'P 1'
#
loop_
_entity.id
_entity.type
_entity.pdbx_description
1 polymer ?
#
loop_
_entity_poly.entity_id
_entity_poly.type
_entity_poly.pdbx_seq_one_letter_code
_entity_poly.pdbx_strand_id
1 'polypeptide(L)'
;MFCPECASEYRHGIERCATCGVPLVERAPASAGAPARTEASGASLQLDAEPTVSYCGFLSLDEARHARDRLRRDGIRSDIVIREASGADLLEPAAEEYWLRVPPKAFEAATRILGYDEPADVEDVPFNCSACGQEVSANATACPHCGERFED
;
A
#
# COMPACT_ATOMS: atom_id res chain seq x y z
N MET A 1 -11.64 -21.48 -18.51
CA MET A 1 -10.81 -21.48 -17.28
C MET A 1 -11.18 -20.25 -16.46
N PHE A 2 -11.23 -20.32 -15.14
CA PHE A 2 -11.69 -19.25 -14.25
C PHE A 2 -10.67 -19.01 -13.14
N CYS A 3 -10.48 -17.75 -12.77
CA CYS A 3 -9.66 -17.43 -11.61
C CYS A 3 -10.51 -17.55 -10.33
N PRO A 4 -10.11 -18.37 -9.34
CA PRO A 4 -10.88 -18.52 -8.10
C PRO A 4 -10.88 -17.26 -7.22
N GLU A 5 -9.88 -16.38 -7.40
CA GLU A 5 -9.71 -15.17 -6.58
C GLU A 5 -10.50 -13.96 -7.12
N CYS A 6 -10.41 -13.72 -8.43
CA CYS A 6 -11.02 -12.54 -9.06
C CYS A 6 -12.25 -12.85 -9.93
N ALA A 7 -12.62 -14.13 -10.05
CA ALA A 7 -13.73 -14.62 -10.86
C ALA A 7 -13.66 -14.25 -12.36
N SER A 8 -12.48 -13.87 -12.87
CA SER A 8 -12.29 -13.57 -14.29
C SER A 8 -12.28 -14.84 -15.13
N GLU A 9 -12.92 -14.77 -16.29
CA GLU A 9 -13.00 -15.86 -17.28
C GLU A 9 -11.84 -15.77 -18.28
N TYR A 10 -11.26 -16.94 -18.58
CA TYR A 10 -10.13 -17.12 -19.48
C TYR A 10 -10.40 -18.23 -20.50
N ARG A 11 -9.82 -18.06 -21.69
CA ARG A 11 -9.80 -19.09 -22.74
C ARG A 11 -9.03 -20.32 -22.28
N HIS A 12 -9.40 -21.48 -22.81
CA HIS A 12 -8.67 -22.72 -22.60
C HIS A 12 -7.25 -22.61 -23.16
N GLY A 13 -6.26 -23.19 -22.46
CA GLY A 13 -4.84 -23.07 -22.77
C GLY A 13 -4.08 -22.02 -21.96
N ILE A 14 -4.78 -21.17 -21.19
CA ILE A 14 -4.17 -20.29 -20.20
C ILE A 14 -4.24 -20.98 -18.84
N GLU A 15 -3.08 -21.22 -18.23
CA GLU A 15 -2.94 -21.98 -16.98
C GLU A 15 -2.83 -21.10 -15.72
N ARG A 16 -2.51 -19.81 -15.88
CA ARG A 16 -2.38 -18.84 -14.79
C ARG A 16 -3.13 -17.54 -15.05
N CYS A 17 -3.70 -16.96 -13.99
CA CYS A 17 -4.34 -15.66 -14.06
C CYS A 17 -3.30 -14.56 -14.31
N ALA A 18 -3.51 -13.71 -15.32
CA ALA A 18 -2.62 -12.59 -15.63
C ALA A 18 -2.61 -11.48 -14.55
N THR A 19 -3.64 -11.45 -13.69
CA THR A 19 -3.76 -10.46 -12.61
C THR A 19 -3.32 -11.05 -11.27
N CYS A 20 -3.77 -12.25 -10.93
CA CYS A 20 -3.53 -12.86 -9.62
C CYS A 20 -2.34 -13.83 -9.59
N GLY A 21 -1.83 -14.29 -10.74
CA GLY A 21 -0.76 -15.28 -10.83
C GLY A 21 -1.12 -16.71 -10.39
N VAL A 22 -2.33 -16.92 -9.85
CA VAL A 22 -2.81 -18.22 -9.36
C VAL A 22 -3.22 -19.16 -10.50
N PRO A 23 -3.15 -20.49 -10.30
CA PRO A 23 -3.63 -21.46 -11.26
C PRO A 23 -5.13 -21.33 -11.50
N LEU A 24 -5.52 -21.37 -12.77
CA LEU A 24 -6.92 -21.25 -13.16
C LEU A 24 -7.64 -22.60 -13.01
N VAL A 25 -8.92 -22.55 -12.65
CA VAL A 25 -9.79 -23.73 -12.46
C VAL A 25 -10.81 -23.85 -13.58
N GLU A 26 -11.27 -25.08 -13.89
CA GLU A 26 -12.24 -25.29 -14.97
C GLU A 26 -13.66 -24.83 -14.60
N ARG A 27 -14.02 -24.93 -13.32
CA ARG A 27 -15.30 -24.49 -12.79
C ARG A 27 -15.08 -23.27 -11.91
N ALA A 28 -15.69 -22.14 -12.27
CA ALA A 28 -15.74 -20.99 -11.39
C ALA A 28 -16.28 -21.44 -10.01
N PRO A 29 -15.69 -21.00 -8.89
CA PRO A 29 -16.33 -21.21 -7.60
C PRO A 29 -17.76 -20.65 -7.71
N ALA A 30 -18.74 -21.38 -7.21
CA ALA A 30 -20.10 -20.88 -7.07
C ALA A 30 -20.06 -19.77 -6.02
N SER A 31 -19.68 -18.56 -6.42
CA SER A 31 -19.55 -17.44 -5.51
C SER A 31 -20.93 -17.07 -5.02
N ALA A 32 -21.15 -17.26 -3.72
CA ALA A 32 -22.04 -16.43 -2.94
C ALA A 32 -21.74 -14.96 -3.28
N GLY A 33 -22.70 -14.27 -3.88
CA GLY A 33 -22.71 -12.82 -3.98
C GLY A 33 -21.94 -12.20 -5.16
N ALA A 34 -22.35 -12.51 -6.39
CA ALA A 34 -22.38 -11.48 -7.43
C ALA A 34 -23.78 -10.86 -7.44
N PRO A 35 -23.97 -9.55 -7.15
CA PRO A 35 -25.22 -8.91 -7.49
C PRO A 35 -25.35 -8.88 -9.02
N ALA A 36 -26.55 -9.21 -9.46
CA ALA A 36 -26.93 -9.40 -10.85
C ALA A 36 -26.52 -8.23 -11.75
N ARG A 37 -26.12 -8.57 -12.99
CA ARG A 37 -26.09 -7.62 -14.09
C ARG A 37 -27.53 -7.22 -14.39
N THR A 38 -27.90 -5.99 -14.09
CA THR A 38 -29.12 -5.37 -14.63
C THR A 38 -28.70 -4.39 -15.73
N GLU A 39 -29.13 -4.69 -16.94
CA GLU A 39 -29.03 -3.78 -18.08
C GLU A 39 -29.94 -2.56 -17.89
N ALA A 40 -29.54 -1.47 -18.53
CA ALA A 40 -30.06 -0.11 -18.45
C ALA A 40 -31.59 0.04 -18.30
N SER A 41 -32.01 0.67 -17.21
CA SER A 41 -33.13 1.64 -17.25
C SER A 41 -33.04 2.56 -16.03
N GLY A 42 -33.10 3.86 -16.31
CA GLY A 42 -32.86 4.92 -15.34
C GLY A 42 -33.83 4.87 -14.16
N ALA A 43 -33.28 4.70 -12.97
CA ALA A 43 -33.88 5.13 -11.72
C ALA A 43 -32.74 5.25 -10.71
N SER A 44 -32.66 6.41 -10.07
CA SER A 44 -31.64 6.82 -9.11
C SER A 44 -31.26 5.69 -8.14
N LEU A 45 -30.08 5.10 -8.33
CA LEU A 45 -29.48 4.25 -7.31
C LEU A 45 -28.91 5.20 -6.26
N GLN A 46 -29.62 5.32 -5.15
CA GLN A 46 -29.06 5.69 -3.87
C GLN A 46 -27.86 4.75 -3.65
N LEU A 47 -26.64 5.22 -3.92
CA LEU A 47 -25.46 4.46 -3.61
C LEU A 47 -25.37 4.37 -2.09
N ASP A 48 -25.60 3.18 -1.54
CA ASP A 48 -24.94 2.75 -0.31
C ASP A 48 -23.43 2.64 -0.58
N ALA A 49 -22.81 3.76 -0.95
CA ALA A 49 -21.38 3.93 -0.96
C ALA A 49 -20.98 3.94 0.51
N GLU A 50 -20.65 2.77 1.04
CA GLU A 50 -19.95 2.70 2.32
C GLU A 50 -18.79 3.71 2.24
N PRO A 51 -18.71 4.67 3.18
CA PRO A 51 -17.81 5.81 3.04
C PRO A 51 -16.38 5.27 3.04
N THR A 52 -15.71 5.26 1.90
CA THR A 52 -14.28 4.90 1.85
C THR A 52 -13.45 6.09 2.31
N VAL A 53 -12.51 5.87 3.21
CA VAL A 53 -11.60 6.90 3.71
C VAL A 53 -10.27 6.84 2.97
N SER A 54 -9.63 7.99 2.81
CA SER A 54 -8.26 8.06 2.28
C SER A 54 -7.31 7.53 3.34
N TYR A 55 -6.46 6.58 2.97
CA TYR A 55 -5.62 5.82 3.90
C TYR A 55 -4.15 6.26 3.83
N CYS A 56 -3.50 6.07 2.69
CA CYS A 56 -2.10 6.44 2.48
C CYS A 56 -1.90 6.95 1.05
N GLY A 57 -0.97 7.89 0.90
CA GLY A 57 -0.54 8.43 -0.39
C GLY A 57 0.82 7.84 -0.78
N PHE A 58 1.00 7.56 -2.06
CA PHE A 58 2.26 7.11 -2.65
C PHE A 58 2.70 8.13 -3.70
N LEU A 59 4.02 8.28 -3.83
CA LEU A 59 4.62 9.12 -4.87
C LEU A 59 4.75 8.38 -6.22
N SER A 60 4.41 7.08 -6.26
CA SER A 60 4.47 6.28 -7.48
C SER A 60 3.27 5.34 -7.63
N LEU A 61 2.84 5.15 -8.89
CA LEU A 61 1.73 4.25 -9.22
C LEU A 61 2.07 2.78 -8.95
N ASP A 62 3.33 2.38 -9.15
CA ASP A 62 3.77 1.00 -8.94
C ASP A 62 3.67 0.60 -7.47
N GLU A 63 4.13 1.48 -6.59
CA GLU A 63 4.04 1.28 -5.14
C GLU A 63 2.59 1.26 -4.66
N ALA A 64 1.75 2.17 -5.15
CA ALA A 64 0.31 2.17 -4.87
C ALA A 64 -0.37 0.87 -5.32
N ARG A 65 0.01 0.33 -6.48
CA ARG A 65 -0.48 -0.97 -6.97
C ARG A 65 -0.01 -2.11 -6.08
N HIS A 66 1.26 -2.13 -5.71
CA HIS A 66 1.81 -3.17 -4.83
C HIS A 66 1.09 -3.18 -3.47
N ALA A 67 0.87 -2.00 -2.90
CA ALA A 67 0.11 -1.82 -1.67
C ALA A 67 -1.35 -2.30 -1.81
N ARG A 68 -2.03 -1.92 -2.90
CA ARG A 68 -3.38 -2.42 -3.21
C ARG A 68 -3.41 -3.95 -3.29
N ASP A 69 -2.43 -4.56 -3.96
CA ASP A 69 -2.34 -6.01 -4.12
C ASP A 69 -2.03 -6.74 -2.81
N ARG A 70 -1.33 -6.11 -1.86
CA ARG A 70 -1.17 -6.62 -0.49
C ARG A 70 -2.51 -6.60 0.27
N LEU A 71 -3.23 -5.47 0.24
CA LEU A 71 -4.55 -5.36 0.87
C LEU A 71 -5.55 -6.37 0.29
N ARG A 72 -5.53 -6.53 -1.04
CA ARG A 72 -6.44 -7.42 -1.75
C ARG A 72 -6.19 -8.89 -1.42
N ARG A 73 -4.94 -9.30 -1.22
CA ARG A 73 -4.57 -10.66 -0.78
C ARG A 73 -5.18 -11.02 0.59
N ASP A 74 -5.41 -10.03 1.44
CA ASP A 74 -6.05 -10.21 2.75
C ASP A 74 -7.58 -10.02 2.69
N GLY A 75 -8.16 -9.87 1.48
CA GLY A 75 -9.59 -9.68 1.28
C GLY A 75 -10.09 -8.24 1.50
N ILE A 76 -9.19 -7.27 1.69
CA ILE A 76 -9.56 -5.86 1.82
C ILE A 76 -9.75 -5.25 0.43
N ARG A 77 -10.96 -4.78 0.15
CA ARG A 77 -11.25 -3.98 -1.05
C ARG A 77 -10.63 -2.59 -0.88
N SER A 78 -9.82 -2.18 -1.84
CA SER A 78 -9.19 -0.87 -1.88
C SER A 78 -9.16 -0.30 -3.30
N ASP A 79 -9.21 1.02 -3.39
CA ASP A 79 -9.23 1.77 -4.65
C ASP A 79 -8.09 2.79 -4.69
N ILE A 80 -7.47 2.99 -5.86
CA ILE A 80 -6.37 3.97 -6.03
C ILE A 80 -6.95 5.22 -6.67
N VAL A 81 -6.79 6.36 -6.00
CA VAL A 81 -7.25 7.66 -6.47
C VAL A 81 -6.05 8.57 -6.69
N ILE A 82 -5.92 9.08 -7.91
CA ILE A 82 -4.89 10.05 -8.28
C ILE A 82 -5.33 11.42 -7.78
N ARG A 83 -4.45 12.13 -7.08
CA ARG A 83 -4.61 13.52 -6.65
C ARG A 83 -3.42 14.33 -7.12
N GLU A 84 -3.66 15.60 -7.40
CA GLU A 84 -2.58 16.54 -7.65
C GLU A 84 -1.94 16.92 -6.30
N ALA A 85 -0.62 16.77 -6.18
CA ALA A 85 0.10 17.22 -5.00
C ALA A 85 -0.14 18.71 -4.83
N SER A 86 -0.68 19.09 -3.67
CA SER A 86 -0.90 20.49 -3.31
C SER A 86 0.45 21.12 -2.97
N GLY A 87 1.22 21.48 -3.99
CA GLY A 87 2.57 22.04 -3.84
C GLY A 87 3.32 22.32 -5.14
N ALA A 88 2.72 22.03 -6.30
CA ALA A 88 3.33 22.33 -7.58
C ALA A 88 3.37 23.86 -7.81
N ASP A 89 4.50 24.46 -7.46
CA ASP A 89 4.87 25.79 -7.91
C ASP A 89 4.87 25.82 -9.45
N LEU A 90 4.61 26.97 -10.08
CA LEU A 90 4.36 27.09 -11.53
C LEU A 90 5.52 26.62 -12.43
N LEU A 91 6.67 26.28 -11.84
CA LEU A 91 7.87 25.80 -12.51
C LEU A 91 8.09 24.28 -12.46
N GLU A 92 7.40 23.55 -11.58
CA GLU A 92 7.59 22.10 -11.43
C GLU A 92 6.37 21.32 -11.97
N PRO A 93 6.58 20.19 -12.66
CA PRO A 93 5.47 19.34 -13.10
C PRO A 93 4.67 18.93 -11.87
N ALA A 94 3.34 19.07 -11.95
CA ALA A 94 2.44 18.66 -10.88
C ALA A 94 2.76 17.21 -10.47
N ALA A 95 3.32 17.02 -9.28
CA ALA A 95 3.58 15.69 -8.78
C ALA A 95 2.22 15.01 -8.55
N GLU A 96 1.98 13.89 -9.22
CA GLU A 96 0.77 13.09 -9.04
C GLU A 96 0.95 12.22 -7.80
N GLU A 97 0.08 12.39 -6.80
CA GLU A 97 0.02 11.53 -5.62
C GLU A 97 -1.05 10.45 -5.80
N TYR A 98 -0.70 9.22 -5.50
CA TYR A 98 -1.57 8.06 -5.64
C TYR A 98 -2.09 7.65 -4.26
N TRP A 99 -3.35 7.95 -3.97
CA TRP A 99 -3.96 7.69 -2.66
C TRP A 99 -4.77 6.40 -2.65
N LEU A 100 -4.49 5.50 -1.71
CA LEU A 100 -5.34 4.36 -1.43
C LEU A 100 -6.57 4.75 -0.62
N ARG A 101 -7.73 4.29 -1.04
CA ARG A 101 -8.98 4.36 -0.28
C ARG A 101 -9.36 2.99 0.25
N VAL A 102 -9.73 2.94 1.53
CA VAL A 102 -10.16 1.70 2.19
C VAL A 102 -11.48 1.94 2.95
N PRO A 103 -12.29 0.89 3.18
CA PRO A 103 -13.41 0.97 4.10
C PRO A 103 -12.91 1.30 5.52
N PRO A 104 -13.63 2.13 6.29
CA PRO A 104 -13.22 2.52 7.64
C PRO A 104 -13.12 1.32 8.58
N LYS A 105 -13.99 0.31 8.38
CA LYS A 105 -13.94 -0.96 9.10
C LYS A 105 -12.64 -1.74 8.84
N ALA A 106 -12.01 -1.53 7.70
CA ALA A 106 -10.79 -2.21 7.28
C ALA A 106 -9.53 -1.35 7.51
N PHE A 107 -9.65 -0.17 8.13
CA PHE A 107 -8.53 0.75 8.34
C PHE A 107 -7.43 0.12 9.21
N GLU A 108 -7.80 -0.48 10.35
CA GLU A 108 -6.83 -1.13 11.24
C GLU A 108 -6.16 -2.33 10.58
N ALA A 109 -6.94 -3.15 9.87
CA ALA A 109 -6.41 -4.28 9.11
C ALA A 109 -5.45 -3.82 8.01
N ALA A 110 -5.81 -2.75 7.28
CA ALA A 110 -4.96 -2.15 6.26
C ALA A 110 -3.62 -1.65 6.83
N THR A 111 -3.62 -1.02 8.02
CA THR A 111 -2.40 -0.62 8.71
C THR A 111 -1.51 -1.79 9.08
N ARG A 112 -2.10 -2.88 9.58
CA ARG A 112 -1.35 -4.10 9.89
C ARG A 112 -0.75 -4.74 8.64
N ILE A 113 -1.48 -4.74 7.52
CA ILE A 113 -1.05 -5.40 6.28
C ILE A 113 -0.02 -4.58 5.54
N LEU A 114 -0.24 -3.28 5.38
CA LEU A 114 0.67 -2.42 4.65
C LEU A 114 1.93 -2.17 5.45
N GLY A 115 1.81 -2.18 6.78
CA GLY A 115 2.89 -1.78 7.65
C GLY A 115 3.22 -0.35 7.30
N TYR A 116 2.67 0.61 8.05
CA TYR A 116 3.59 1.66 8.45
C TYR A 116 4.63 0.92 9.29
N ASP A 117 5.67 0.42 8.61
CA ASP A 117 6.99 0.44 9.19
C ASP A 117 7.15 1.93 9.51
N GLU A 118 6.87 2.33 10.77
CA GLU A 118 7.67 3.41 11.31
C GLU A 118 9.08 3.05 10.88
N PRO A 119 9.78 3.89 10.09
CA PRO A 119 11.07 3.51 9.54
C PRO A 119 11.86 2.91 10.70
N ALA A 120 12.05 1.59 10.68
CA ALA A 120 12.70 0.88 11.78
C ALA A 120 14.17 1.31 11.89
N ASP A 121 14.60 2.14 10.96
CA ASP A 121 15.79 2.95 10.98
C ASP A 121 15.43 4.39 11.41
N VAL A 122 15.26 4.60 12.72
CA VAL A 122 16.14 5.63 13.30
C VAL A 122 17.53 5.06 13.09
N GLU A 123 18.13 5.35 11.93
CA GLU A 123 19.51 4.98 11.65
C GLU A 123 20.29 5.36 12.91
N ASP A 124 20.97 4.40 13.55
CA ASP A 124 21.98 4.69 14.56
C ASP A 124 23.09 5.41 13.79
N VAL A 125 22.86 6.68 13.45
CA VAL A 125 23.75 7.45 12.61
C VAL A 125 24.98 7.68 13.47
N PRO A 126 26.11 7.07 13.13
CA PRO A 126 27.28 7.23 13.96
C PRO A 126 27.76 8.68 13.87
N PHE A 127 28.19 9.23 15.00
CA PHE A 127 28.70 10.59 15.10
C PHE A 127 30.21 10.58 15.38
N ASN A 128 30.89 11.67 15.04
CA ASN A 128 32.32 11.79 15.33
C ASN A 128 32.55 12.33 16.73
N CYS A 129 33.41 11.68 17.51
CA CYS A 129 33.80 12.15 18.83
C CYS A 129 34.51 13.50 18.74
N SER A 130 34.00 14.52 19.45
CA SER A 130 34.58 15.87 19.47
C SER A 130 36.01 15.95 20.01
N ALA A 131 36.43 14.97 20.82
CA ALA A 131 37.77 14.94 21.41
C ALA A 131 38.83 14.29 20.51
N CYS A 132 38.48 13.26 19.74
CA CYS A 132 39.45 12.49 18.95
C CYS A 132 39.11 12.29 17.48
N GLY A 133 37.91 12.68 17.03
CA GLY A 133 37.44 12.58 15.65
C GLY A 133 36.98 11.18 15.21
N GLN A 134 37.12 10.17 16.06
CA GLN A 134 36.71 8.80 15.75
C GLN A 134 35.19 8.69 15.61
N GLU A 135 34.72 7.85 14.68
CA GLU A 135 33.31 7.50 14.52
C GLU A 135 32.81 6.65 15.71
N VAL A 136 31.65 7.04 16.24
CA VAL A 136 31.03 6.49 17.45
C VAL A 136 29.54 6.23 17.19
N SER A 137 29.02 5.10 17.64
CA SER A 137 27.59 4.75 17.56
C SER A 137 26.71 5.74 18.32
N ALA A 138 25.47 5.98 17.83
CA ALA A 138 24.56 6.96 18.40
C ALA A 138 24.16 6.66 19.86
N ASN A 139 24.18 5.37 20.25
CA ASN A 139 23.88 4.92 21.61
C ASN A 139 25.10 4.83 22.56
N ALA A 140 26.30 5.27 22.14
CA ALA A 140 27.47 5.20 22.99
C ALA A 140 27.43 6.31 24.06
N THR A 141 27.67 5.96 25.32
CA THR A 141 27.81 6.93 26.44
C THR A 141 29.25 7.39 26.67
N ALA A 142 30.21 6.76 25.98
CA ALA A 142 31.61 7.17 25.97
C ALA A 142 32.32 6.71 24.68
N CYS A 143 33.34 7.46 24.26
CA CYS A 143 34.12 7.12 23.08
C CYS A 143 34.96 5.86 23.34
N PRO A 144 34.87 4.81 22.51
CA PRO A 144 35.68 3.60 22.69
C PRO A 144 37.17 3.82 22.41
N HIS A 145 37.52 4.92 21.74
CA HIS A 145 38.90 5.23 21.36
C HIS A 145 39.62 6.11 22.38
N CYS A 146 39.00 7.20 22.85
CA CYS A 146 39.62 8.13 23.79
C CYS A 146 39.06 8.09 25.22
N GLY A 147 37.93 7.41 25.44
CA GLY A 147 37.28 7.33 26.76
C GLY A 147 36.49 8.59 27.17
N GLU A 148 36.37 9.58 26.30
CA GLU A 148 35.55 10.79 26.54
C GLU A 148 34.10 10.40 26.78
N ARG A 149 33.47 10.96 27.81
CA ARG A 149 32.05 10.70 28.10
C ARG A 149 31.17 11.68 27.31
N PHE A 150 30.08 11.16 26.76
CA PHE A 150 29.07 11.99 26.12
C PHE A 150 27.97 12.29 27.14
N GLU A 151 27.74 13.58 27.37
CA GLU A 151 26.61 14.05 28.17
C GLU A 151 25.37 14.07 27.26
N ASP A 152 24.25 13.52 27.74
CA ASP A 152 22.93 13.49 27.06
C ASP A 152 22.32 14.89 26.93
#